data_AF-A0A7C4N1V6-F1
#
_entry.id   AF-A0A7C4N1V6-F1
#
_cell.length_a   1.000
_cell.length_b   1.000
_cell.length_c   1.000
_cell.angle_alpha   90.00
_cell.angle_beta   90.00
_cell.angle_gamma   90.00
#
_symmetry.space_group_name_H-M   'P 1'
#
loop_
_entity.id
_entity.type
_entity.pdbx_description
1 polymer ?
#
loop_
_entity_poly.entity_id
_entity_poly.type
_entity_poly.pdbx_seq_one_letter_code
_entity_poly.pdbx_strand_id
1 'polypeptide(L)'
;PQWEGKSIDPTDTMTFHFLRAYHCAGRCTDCGACERVCPVGISMRQFTKKLNKDAKQFFSWEAGLSLEQRPPLDVYRPDDYNAFIR
;
A
#
# COMPACT_ATOMS: atom_id res chain seq x y z
N PRO A 1 15.30 8.52 14.17
CA PRO A 1 15.68 9.11 12.85
C PRO A 1 14.48 9.80 12.20
N GLN A 2 14.69 10.96 11.59
CA GLN A 2 13.65 11.64 10.79
C GLN A 2 13.72 11.06 9.37
N TRP A 3 12.71 10.26 8.99
CA TRP A 3 12.67 9.54 7.70
C TRP A 3 11.96 10.33 6.59
N GLU A 4 11.07 11.25 6.96
CA GLU A 4 10.43 12.20 6.05
C GLU A 4 10.82 13.62 6.47
N GLY A 5 11.38 14.39 5.53
CA GLY A 5 11.53 15.83 5.72
C GLY A 5 10.16 16.52 5.71
N LYS A 6 10.10 17.71 6.31
CA LYS A 6 8.86 18.50 6.43
C LYS A 6 8.86 19.68 5.45
N SER A 7 9.59 19.56 4.35
CA SER A 7 9.71 20.59 3.32
C SER A 7 8.92 20.22 2.07
N ILE A 8 8.91 21.13 1.11
CA ILE A 8 8.36 20.89 -0.23
C ILE A 8 9.45 20.44 -1.22
N ASP A 9 10.62 20.05 -0.72
CA ASP A 9 11.65 19.45 -1.57
C ASP A 9 11.05 18.26 -2.34
N PRO A 10 11.41 18.08 -3.62
CA PRO A 10 10.91 16.96 -4.42
C PRO A 10 11.11 15.60 -3.74
N THR A 11 12.20 15.41 -3.00
CA THR A 11 12.51 14.18 -2.27
C THR A 11 11.52 13.93 -1.15
N ASP A 12 11.22 14.95 -0.34
CA ASP A 12 10.27 14.87 0.77
C ASP A 12 8.86 14.58 0.24
N THR A 13 8.44 15.34 -0.77
CA THR A 13 7.13 15.23 -1.41
C THR A 13 6.93 13.83 -2.01
N MET A 14 7.94 13.33 -2.74
CA MET A 14 7.91 12.01 -3.34
C MET A 14 7.85 10.91 -2.27
N THR A 15 8.69 11.01 -1.24
CA THR A 15 8.74 10.04 -0.14
C THR A 15 7.40 9.94 0.57
N PHE A 16 6.78 11.07 0.91
CA PHE A 16 5.45 11.13 1.51
C PHE A 16 4.40 10.42 0.65
N HIS A 17 4.35 10.70 -0.65
CA HIS A 17 3.36 10.09 -1.54
C HIS A 17 3.56 8.58 -1.70
N PHE A 18 4.80 8.11 -1.81
CA PHE A 18 5.10 6.67 -1.86
C PHE A 18 4.72 5.97 -0.57
N LEU A 19 5.11 6.49 0.59
CA LEU A 19 4.78 5.88 1.88
C LEU A 19 3.27 5.89 2.16
N ARG A 20 2.59 6.98 1.79
CA ARG A 20 1.13 7.05 1.90
C ARG A 20 0.44 6.01 1.01
N ALA A 21 0.90 5.80 -0.21
CA ALA A 21 0.38 4.73 -1.06
C ALA A 21 0.69 3.34 -0.47
N TYR A 22 1.91 3.13 0.04
CA TYR A 22 2.35 1.88 0.64
C TYR A 22 1.54 1.49 1.87
N HIS A 23 1.12 2.45 2.70
CA HIS A 23 0.23 2.17 3.84
C HIS A 23 -1.12 1.55 3.45
N CYS A 24 -1.54 1.70 2.19
CA CYS A 24 -2.73 1.04 1.67
C CYS A 24 -2.50 -0.43 1.25
N ALA A 25 -1.27 -0.95 1.31
CA ALA A 25 -0.99 -2.35 1.01
C ALA A 25 -1.81 -3.29 1.91
N GLY A 26 -2.63 -4.14 1.28
CA GLY A 26 -3.56 -5.03 1.98
C GLY A 26 -4.78 -4.34 2.61
N ARG A 27 -4.97 -3.03 2.43
CA ARG A 27 -6.10 -2.28 3.00
C ARG A 27 -7.01 -1.63 1.96
N CYS A 28 -6.51 -1.44 0.72
CA CYS A 28 -7.28 -0.83 -0.35
C CYS A 28 -8.35 -1.79 -0.90
N THR A 29 -9.63 -1.43 -0.83
CA THR A 29 -10.74 -2.19 -1.42
C THR A 29 -11.02 -1.85 -2.89
N ASP A 30 -10.09 -1.17 -3.56
CA ASP A 30 -10.19 -0.75 -4.96
C ASP A 30 -11.41 0.14 -5.32
N CYS A 31 -11.93 0.91 -4.36
CA CYS A 31 -13.13 1.74 -4.54
C CYS A 31 -12.95 2.95 -5.49
N GLY A 32 -11.72 3.31 -5.85
CA GLY A 32 -11.38 4.42 -6.76
C GLY A 32 -11.66 5.82 -6.23
N ALA A 33 -12.01 5.99 -4.95
CA ALA A 33 -12.35 7.30 -4.39
C ALA A 33 -11.16 8.29 -4.42
N CYS A 34 -9.93 7.78 -4.19
CA CYS A 34 -8.71 8.59 -4.22
C CYS A 34 -8.43 9.22 -5.58
N GLU A 35 -8.73 8.51 -6.67
CA GLU A 35 -8.54 9.01 -8.04
C GLU A 35 -9.67 9.97 -8.43
N ARG A 36 -10.93 9.64 -8.12
CA ARG A 36 -12.09 10.50 -8.42
C ARG A 36 -12.03 11.87 -7.75
N VAL A 37 -11.48 11.95 -6.53
CA VAL A 37 -11.42 13.19 -5.76
C VAL A 37 -10.18 14.04 -6.09
N CYS A 38 -9.23 13.50 -6.86
CA CYS A 38 -7.95 14.19 -7.08
C CYS A 38 -8.14 15.43 -7.96
N PRO A 39 -7.87 16.64 -7.45
CA PRO A 39 -8.09 17.89 -8.21
C PRO A 39 -7.10 18.09 -9.36
N VAL A 40 -5.99 17.34 -9.36
CA VAL A 40 -4.89 17.45 -10.34
C VAL A 40 -4.76 16.19 -11.21
N GLY A 41 -5.74 15.28 -11.16
CA GLY A 41 -5.82 14.15 -12.09
C GLY A 41 -4.75 13.07 -11.93
N ILE A 42 -4.17 12.91 -10.73
CA ILE A 42 -3.19 11.84 -10.48
C ILE A 42 -3.90 10.49 -10.39
N SER A 43 -3.43 9.50 -11.15
CA SER A 43 -3.96 8.14 -11.14
C SER A 43 -3.45 7.33 -9.94
N MET A 44 -3.86 7.74 -8.73
CA MET A 44 -3.46 7.11 -7.46
C MET A 44 -3.79 5.61 -7.41
N ARG A 45 -4.85 5.21 -8.11
CA ARG A 45 -5.33 3.82 -8.14
C ARG A 45 -4.32 2.86 -8.79
N GLN A 46 -3.45 3.33 -9.68
CA GLN A 46 -2.42 2.48 -10.29
C GLN A 46 -1.49 1.87 -9.22
N PHE A 47 -1.06 2.69 -8.26
CA PHE A 47 -0.20 2.25 -7.17
C PHE A 47 -0.93 1.29 -6.22
N THR A 48 -2.14 1.66 -5.77
CA THR A 48 -2.88 0.81 -4.80
C THR A 48 -3.34 -0.50 -5.43
N LYS A 49 -3.69 -0.52 -6.72
CA LYS A 49 -4.04 -1.76 -7.44
C LYS A 49 -2.83 -2.68 -7.61
N LYS A 50 -1.63 -2.14 -7.83
CA LYS A 50 -0.40 -2.94 -7.82
C LYS A 50 -0.18 -3.59 -6.45
N LEU A 51 -0.34 -2.84 -5.37
CA LEU A 51 -0.22 -3.38 -4.01
C LEU A 51 -1.26 -4.48 -3.72
N ASN A 52 -2.50 -4.32 -4.20
CA ASN A 52 -3.52 -5.36 -4.08
C ASN A 52 -3.14 -6.63 -4.86
N LYS A 53 -2.59 -6.48 -6.07
CA LYS A 53 -2.08 -7.62 -6.85
C LYS A 53 -0.98 -8.36 -6.08
N ASP A 54 -0.04 -7.63 -5.50
CA ASP A 54 1.06 -8.21 -4.73
C ASP A 54 0.57 -8.90 -3.46
N ALA A 55 -0.36 -8.28 -2.73
CA ALA A 55 -0.97 -8.87 -1.55
C ALA A 55 -1.67 -10.20 -1.86
N LYS A 56 -2.38 -10.27 -2.98
CA LYS A 56 -3.00 -11.51 -3.46
C LYS A 56 -1.97 -12.56 -3.85
N GLN A 57 -0.95 -12.16 -4.61
CA GLN A 57 0.05 -13.08 -5.14
C GLN A 57 0.96 -13.66 -4.05
N PHE A 58 1.43 -12.84 -3.11
CA PHE A 58 2.44 -13.23 -2.13
C PHE A 58 1.86 -13.67 -0.79
N PHE A 59 0.65 -13.24 -0.46
CA PHE A 59 0.04 -13.49 0.86
C PHE A 59 -1.38 -14.07 0.79
N SER A 60 -1.88 -14.42 -0.41
CA SER A 60 -3.25 -14.90 -0.62
C SER A 60 -4.31 -13.99 0.02
N TRP A 61 -4.05 -12.68 0.04
CA TRP A 61 -4.87 -11.70 0.75
C TRP A 61 -5.65 -10.81 -0.21
N GLU A 62 -6.92 -10.56 0.11
CA GLU A 62 -7.78 -9.61 -0.59
C GLU A 62 -8.56 -8.75 0.42
N ALA A 63 -8.45 -7.43 0.30
CA ALA A 63 -8.98 -6.50 1.28
C ALA A 63 -10.51 -6.43 1.24
N GLY A 64 -11.13 -6.42 2.41
CA GLY A 64 -12.58 -6.21 2.56
C GLY A 64 -13.45 -7.47 2.43
N LEU A 65 -12.86 -8.67 2.36
CA LEU A 65 -13.63 -9.93 2.29
C LEU A 65 -14.02 -10.51 3.66
N SER A 66 -13.32 -10.13 4.74
CA SER A 66 -13.59 -10.59 6.11
C SER A 66 -13.21 -9.50 7.11
N LEU A 67 -13.90 -9.47 8.25
CA LEU A 67 -13.60 -8.56 9.37
C LEU A 67 -12.70 -9.22 10.42
N GLU A 68 -12.63 -10.54 10.39
CA GLU A 68 -11.94 -11.41 11.36
C GLU A 68 -10.48 -11.65 10.95
N GLN A 69 -10.22 -11.66 9.64
CA GLN A 69 -8.88 -11.86 9.11
C GLN A 69 -8.06 -10.58 9.20
N ARG A 70 -6.85 -10.67 9.75
CA ARG A 70 -5.92 -9.53 9.85
C ARG A 70 -5.11 -9.36 8.55
N PRO A 71 -4.78 -8.12 8.13
CA PRO A 71 -4.00 -7.87 6.91
C PRO A 71 -2.57 -8.42 6.96
N PRO A 72 -1.92 -8.66 5.80
CA PRO A 72 -0.62 -9.35 5.72
C PRO A 72 0.57 -8.59 6.30
N LEU A 73 0.47 -7.27 6.52
CA LEU A 73 1.53 -6.45 7.14
C LEU A 73 1.32 -6.22 8.64
N ASP A 74 0.35 -6.90 9.23
CA ASP A 74 -0.03 -6.78 10.63
C ASP A 74 0.09 -8.10 11.40
N VAL A 75 0.38 -9.20 10.69
CA VAL A 75 0.66 -10.51 11.25
C VAL A 75 1.95 -11.06 10.68
N TYR A 76 2.65 -11.86 11.46
CA TYR A 76 3.81 -12.63 11.01
C TYR A 76 3.40 -14.10 10.85
N ARG A 77 3.77 -14.72 9.72
CA ARG A 77 3.59 -16.16 9.54
C ARG A 77 4.89 -16.82 9.03
N PRO A 78 5.30 -17.96 9.59
CA PRO A 78 6.51 -18.66 9.12
C PRO A 78 6.42 -19.15 7.67
N ASP A 79 5.21 -19.36 7.15
CA ASP A 79 4.91 -19.82 5.78
C ASP A 79 4.74 -18.67 4.77
N ASP A 80 4.92 -17.41 5.18
CA ASP A 80 4.81 -16.25 4.27
C ASP A 80 5.92 -16.23 3.20
N TYR A 81 5.67 -15.47 2.14
CA TYR A 81 6.65 -15.23 1.08
C TYR A 81 7.95 -14.64 1.63
N ASN A 82 9.06 -15.39 1.52
CA ASN A 82 10.37 -15.04 2.10
C ASN A 82 11.56 -15.30 1.14
N ALA A 83 11.34 -15.39 -0.17
CA ALA A 83 12.39 -15.75 -1.15
C ALA A 83 13.57 -14.74 -1.25
N PHE A 84 13.49 -13.60 -0.57
CA PHE A 84 14.51 -12.58 -0.51
C PHE A 84 15.48 -12.73 0.69
N ILE A 85 15.12 -13.50 1.72
CA ILE A 85 16.01 -13.83 2.84
C ILE A 85 16.85 -15.04 2.42
N ARG A 86 18.17 -14.88 2.37
CA ARG A 86 19.16 -15.93 2.02
C ARG A 86 20.12 -16.14 3.17
#